data_AF-A0AA43D5M8-F1
#
_entry.id   AF-A0AA43D5M8-F1
#
_cell.length_a   1.000
_cell.length_b   1.000
_cell.length_c   1.000
_cell.angle_alpha   90.00
_cell.angle_beta   90.00
_cell.angle_gamma   90.00
#
_symmetry.space_group_name_H-M   'P 1'
#
loop_
_entity.id
_entity.type
_entity.pdbx_description
1 polymer ?
#
loop_
_entity_poly.entity_id
_entity_poly.type
_entity_poly.pdbx_seq_one_letter_code
_entity_poly.pdbx_strand_id
1 'polypeptide(L)'
;MLKIIGPGLLFVSTAIGTSHLVLSRRAGAHYGMIFFWIILGSLFFKYPFYEFSARYTNATGNTLLKGYKDQGKWAVVLFMIVIFANMFAVIGAVGLFVEACLASCLEWPTSLCLFWWEAFF
;
A
#
# COMPACT_ATOMS: atom_id res chain seq x y z
N MET A 1 -17.36 -15.72 -19.09
CA MET A 1 -16.70 -15.98 -17.79
C MET A 1 -15.17 -15.86 -17.88
N LEU A 2 -14.46 -16.66 -18.70
CA LEU A 2 -12.99 -16.59 -18.82
C LEU A 2 -12.40 -15.21 -19.21
N LYS A 3 -13.09 -14.42 -20.04
CA LYS A 3 -12.61 -13.09 -20.48
C LYS A 3 -12.57 -12.03 -19.36
N ILE A 4 -13.28 -12.26 -18.25
CA ILE A 4 -13.38 -11.35 -17.10
C ILE A 4 -12.30 -11.66 -16.05
N ILE A 5 -11.74 -12.88 -16.07
CA ILE A 5 -10.71 -13.33 -15.12
C ILE A 5 -9.39 -12.60 -15.36
N GLY A 6 -9.03 -12.32 -16.61
CA GLY A 6 -7.79 -11.62 -16.98
C GLY A 6 -7.57 -10.27 -16.26
N PRO A 7 -8.47 -9.28 -16.42
CA PRO A 7 -8.32 -8.00 -15.74
C PRO A 7 -8.41 -8.09 -14.21
N GLY A 8 -9.20 -9.03 -13.66
CA GLY A 8 -9.25 -9.28 -12.22
C GLY A 8 -7.95 -9.82 -11.65
N LEU A 9 -7.30 -10.77 -12.35
CA LEU A 9 -6.02 -11.33 -11.94
C LEU A 9 -4.90 -10.28 -11.98
N LEU A 10 -4.86 -9.44 -13.02
CA LEU A 10 -3.92 -8.32 -13.15
C LEU A 10 -4.10 -7.28 -12.04
N PHE A 11 -5.35 -7.03 -11.63
CA PHE A 11 -5.65 -6.14 -10.51
C PHE A 11 -5.10 -6.70 -9.19
N VAL A 12 -5.34 -7.99 -8.91
CA VAL A 12 -4.85 -8.64 -7.69
C VAL A 12 -3.31 -8.71 -7.65
N SER A 13 -2.66 -9.00 -8.78
CA SER A 13 -1.18 -9.02 -8.84
C SER A 13 -0.56 -7.64 -8.59
N THR A 14 -1.24 -6.58 -9.00
CA THR A 14 -0.79 -5.20 -8.76
C THR A 14 -1.08 -4.75 -7.33
N ALA A 15 -2.17 -5.25 -6.73
CA ALA A 15 -2.59 -4.89 -5.37
C ALA A 15 -1.76 -5.59 -4.27
N ILE A 16 -1.20 -6.78 -4.54
CA ILE A 16 -0.42 -7.56 -3.57
C ILE A 16 1.07 -7.41 -3.86
N GLY A 17 1.73 -6.49 -3.15
CA GLY A 17 3.18 -6.27 -3.22
C GLY A 17 3.99 -7.11 -2.23
N THR A 18 5.31 -7.21 -2.46
CA THR A 18 6.27 -7.92 -1.59
C THR A 18 6.34 -7.36 -0.17
N SER A 19 6.08 -6.06 0.01
CA SER A 19 6.06 -5.39 1.31
C SER A 19 5.06 -6.01 2.28
N HIS A 20 3.85 -6.33 1.82
CA HIS A 20 2.82 -6.97 2.64
C HIS A 20 3.22 -8.40 3.05
N LEU A 21 4.00 -9.09 2.21
CA LEU A 21 4.48 -10.45 2.49
C LEU A 21 5.63 -10.46 3.50
N VAL A 22 6.54 -9.48 3.43
CA VAL A 22 7.63 -9.33 4.41
C VAL A 22 7.08 -8.87 5.75
N LEU A 23 6.23 -7.83 5.75
CA LEU A 23 5.65 -7.29 6.97
C LEU A 23 4.72 -8.29 7.66
N SER A 24 3.93 -9.07 6.92
CA SER A 24 3.06 -10.10 7.49
C SER A 24 3.87 -11.22 8.17
N ARG A 25 4.96 -11.69 7.55
CA ARG A 25 5.84 -12.69 8.18
C ARG A 25 6.56 -12.14 9.41
N ARG A 26 7.05 -10.91 9.34
CA ARG A 26 7.70 -10.24 10.48
C ARG A 26 6.71 -10.03 11.62
N ALA A 27 5.50 -9.56 11.32
CA ALA A 27 4.44 -9.40 12.31
C ALA A 27 4.03 -10.77 12.92
N GLY A 28 3.93 -11.82 12.11
CA GLY A 28 3.66 -13.18 12.59
C GLY A 28 4.78 -13.76 13.46
N ALA A 29 6.04 -13.48 13.15
CA ALA A 29 7.18 -13.93 13.93
C ALA A 29 7.32 -13.21 15.29
N HIS A 30 7.08 -11.90 15.33
CA HIS A 30 7.22 -11.12 16.57
C HIS A 30 5.96 -11.11 17.45
N TYR A 31 4.77 -11.23 16.87
CA TYR A 31 3.50 -11.05 17.58
C TYR A 31 2.52 -12.23 17.44
N GLY A 32 2.95 -13.34 16.83
CA GLY A 32 2.15 -14.54 16.66
C GLY A 32 0.86 -14.29 15.88
N MET A 33 -0.22 -14.97 16.28
CA MET A 33 -1.53 -14.93 15.60
C MET A 33 -2.46 -13.78 16.07
N ILE A 34 -1.97 -12.87 16.91
CA ILE A 34 -2.80 -11.80 17.51
C ILE A 34 -3.37 -10.87 16.42
N PHE A 35 -2.60 -10.59 15.37
CA PHE A 35 -3.03 -9.72 14.27
C PHE A 35 -3.98 -10.38 13.26
N PHE A 36 -4.26 -11.68 13.39
CA PHE A 36 -5.11 -12.41 12.45
C PHE A 36 -6.49 -11.76 12.29
N TRP A 37 -7.13 -11.43 13.42
CA TRP A 37 -8.45 -10.80 13.44
C TRP A 37 -8.44 -9.38 12.84
N ILE A 38 -7.35 -8.64 13.08
CA ILE A 38 -7.19 -7.28 12.55
C ILE A 38 -7.02 -7.33 11.03
N ILE A 39 -6.26 -8.30 10.50
CA ILE A 39 -6.10 -8.51 9.06
C ILE A 39 -7.43 -8.91 8.42
N LEU A 40 -8.18 -9.83 9.06
CA LEU A 40 -9.48 -10.26 8.56
C LEU A 40 -10.49 -9.11 8.51
N GLY A 41 -10.57 -8.31 9.58
CA GLY A 41 -11.41 -7.11 9.63
C GLY A 41 -10.99 -6.07 8.59
N SER A 42 -9.68 -5.87 8.40
CA SER A 42 -9.16 -4.96 7.38
C SER A 42 -9.53 -5.41 5.96
N LEU A 43 -9.51 -6.73 5.70
CA LEU A 43 -9.89 -7.28 4.40
C LEU A 43 -11.39 -7.11 4.14
N PHE A 44 -12.22 -7.35 5.17
CA PHE A 44 -13.66 -7.11 5.10
C PHE A 44 -13.97 -5.65 4.77
N PHE A 45 -13.28 -4.71 5.41
CA PHE A 45 -13.51 -3.29 5.16
C PHE A 45 -12.95 -2.82 3.82
N LYS A 46 -11.81 -3.37 3.35
CA LYS A 46 -11.19 -2.99 2.06
C LYS A 46 -11.95 -3.52 0.84
N TYR A 47 -12.56 -4.70 0.96
CA TYR A 47 -13.29 -5.35 -0.14
C TYR A 47 -14.33 -4.44 -0.82
N PRO A 48 -15.28 -3.80 -0.10
CA PRO A 48 -16.28 -2.96 -0.75
C PRO A 48 -15.67 -1.80 -1.52
N PHE A 49 -14.61 -1.15 -1.00
CA PHE A 49 -13.96 -0.05 -1.72
C PHE A 49 -13.38 -0.49 -3.07
N TYR A 50 -12.78 -1.68 -3.13
CA TYR A 50 -12.27 -2.22 -4.39
C TYR A 50 -13.39 -2.63 -5.35
N GLU A 51 -14.47 -3.21 -4.84
CA GLU A 51 -15.63 -3.58 -5.67
C GLU A 51 -16.31 -2.34 -6.25
N PHE A 52 -16.53 -1.29 -5.45
CA PHE A 52 -17.12 -0.02 -5.89
C PHE A 52 -16.25 0.68 -6.94
N SER A 53 -14.92 0.70 -6.75
CA SER A 53 -13.98 1.24 -7.72
C SER A 53 -14.08 0.55 -9.09
N ALA A 54 -14.10 -0.78 -9.10
CA ALA A 54 -14.20 -1.58 -10.31
C ALA A 54 -15.58 -1.41 -10.99
N ARG A 55 -16.66 -1.43 -10.19
CA ARG A 55 -18.04 -1.23 -10.69
C ARG A 55 -18.25 0.17 -11.27
N TYR A 56 -17.71 1.21 -10.62
CA TYR A 56 -17.79 2.59 -11.11
C TYR A 56 -17.10 2.73 -12.48
N THR A 57 -15.86 2.27 -12.59
CA THR A 57 -15.09 2.36 -13.84
C THR A 57 -15.75 1.57 -14.98
N ASN A 58 -16.34 0.40 -14.66
CA ASN A 58 -17.02 -0.42 -15.66
C ASN A 58 -18.38 0.16 -16.09
N ALA A 59 -19.12 0.81 -15.19
CA ALA A 59 -20.44 1.38 -15.51
C ALA A 59 -20.34 2.74 -16.21
N THR A 60 -19.39 3.59 -15.83
CA THR A 60 -19.28 4.96 -16.34
C THR A 60 -18.27 5.09 -17.47
N GLY A 61 -17.34 4.14 -17.62
CA GLY A 61 -16.23 4.21 -18.60
C GLY A 61 -15.18 5.29 -18.29
N ASN A 62 -15.36 6.03 -17.19
CA ASN A 62 -14.50 7.11 -16.73
C ASN A 62 -13.56 6.65 -15.63
N THR A 63 -12.40 7.31 -15.50
CA THR A 63 -11.46 7.04 -14.40
C THR A 63 -12.02 7.53 -13.07
N LEU A 64 -11.62 6.90 -11.95
CA LEU A 64 -12.03 7.35 -10.61
C LEU A 64 -11.67 8.82 -10.36
N LEU A 65 -10.53 9.29 -10.86
CA LEU A 65 -10.11 10.68 -10.71
C LEU A 65 -11.06 11.66 -11.43
N LYS A 66 -11.62 11.25 -12.58
CA LYS A 66 -12.67 12.01 -13.26
C LYS A 66 -13.93 12.07 -12.37
N GLY A 67 -14.31 10.95 -11.76
CA GLY A 67 -15.42 10.90 -10.81
C GLY A 67 -15.25 11.83 -9.60
N TYR A 68 -14.05 11.84 -8.99
CA TYR A 68 -13.74 12.79 -7.92
C TYR A 68 -13.81 14.24 -8.39
N LYS A 69 -13.38 14.52 -9.62
CA LYS A 69 -13.46 15.87 -10.20
C LYS A 69 -14.91 16.31 -10.42
N ASP A 70 -15.79 15.41 -10.84
CA ASP A 70 -17.21 15.68 -11.07
C ASP A 70 -17.97 15.94 -9.74
N GLN A 71 -17.50 15.34 -8.64
CA GLN A 71 -18.00 15.61 -7.28
C GLN A 71 -17.50 16.95 -6.70
N GLY A 72 -16.48 17.55 -7.32
CA GLY A 72 -15.99 18.89 -7.04
C GLY A 72 -14.48 18.98 -6.82
N LYS A 73 -13.93 20.20 -6.94
CA LYS A 73 -12.49 20.46 -6.78
C LYS A 73 -11.97 20.08 -5.39
N TRP A 74 -12.82 20.16 -4.36
CA TRP A 74 -12.46 19.82 -2.98
C TRP A 74 -12.04 18.36 -2.83
N ALA A 75 -12.70 17.42 -3.52
CA ALA A 75 -12.40 16.00 -3.43
C ALA A 75 -11.04 15.66 -4.07
N VAL A 76 -10.69 16.35 -5.16
CA VAL A 76 -9.39 16.20 -5.83
C VAL A 76 -8.26 16.78 -4.97
N VAL A 77 -8.48 17.92 -4.32
CA VAL A 77 -7.51 18.51 -3.38
C VAL A 77 -7.29 17.62 -2.18
N LEU A 78 -8.35 17.06 -1.59
CA LEU A 78 -8.24 16.11 -0.49
C LEU A 78 -7.45 14.86 -0.91
N PHE A 79 -7.77 14.29 -2.07
CA PHE A 79 -7.02 13.18 -2.64
C PHE A 79 -5.53 13.49 -2.80
N MET A 80 -5.20 14.69 -3.28
CA MET A 80 -3.82 15.15 -3.43
C MET A 80 -3.09 15.27 -2.08
N ILE A 81 -3.74 15.82 -1.06
CA ILE A 81 -3.19 15.92 0.30
C ILE A 81 -2.93 14.53 0.88
N VAL A 82 -3.87 13.59 0.72
CA VAL A 82 -3.71 12.21 1.22
C VAL A 82 -2.54 11.51 0.54
N ILE A 83 -2.40 11.63 -0.79
CA ILE A 83 -1.26 11.05 -1.52
C ILE A 83 0.05 11.68 -1.06
N PHE A 84 0.08 13.01 -0.92
CA PHE A 84 1.28 13.73 -0.51
C PHE A 84 1.73 13.30 0.89
N ALA A 85 0.79 13.19 1.84
CA ALA A 85 1.07 12.67 3.18
C ALA A 85 1.53 11.21 3.15
N ASN A 86 0.89 10.37 2.34
CA ASN A 86 1.24 8.96 2.20
C ASN A 86 2.65 8.75 1.61
N MET A 87 3.14 9.69 0.79
CA MET A 87 4.48 9.62 0.21
C MET A 87 5.57 9.53 1.29
N PHE A 88 5.46 10.30 2.37
CA PHE A 88 6.42 10.27 3.48
C PHE A 88 6.43 8.90 4.19
N ALA A 89 5.24 8.34 4.45
CA ALA A 89 5.12 7.02 5.07
C ALA A 89 5.74 5.91 4.19
N VAL A 90 5.53 5.98 2.87
CA VAL A 90 6.09 5.00 1.92
C VAL A 90 7.62 5.11 1.84
N ILE A 91 8.17 6.33 1.76
CA ILE A 91 9.62 6.54 1.72
C ILE A 91 10.28 5.99 3.00
N GLY A 92 9.71 6.28 4.18
CA GLY A 92 10.22 5.75 5.44
C GLY A 92 10.16 4.23 5.53
N ALA A 93 9.05 3.63 5.11
CA ALA A 93 8.91 2.17 5.09
C ALA A 93 9.92 1.48 4.16
N VAL A 94 10.17 2.05 2.98
CA VAL A 94 11.17 1.53 2.03
C VAL A 94 12.59 1.72 2.56
N GLY A 95 12.90 2.87 3.17
CA GLY A 95 14.21 3.13 3.78
C GLY A 95 14.59 2.09 4.84
N LEU A 96 13.67 1.85 5.81
CA LEU A 96 13.87 0.83 6.84
C LEU A 96 13.99 -0.58 6.28
N PHE A 97 13.28 -0.89 5.19
CA PHE A 97 13.38 -2.18 4.53
C PHE A 97 14.76 -2.38 3.87
N VAL A 98 15.27 -1.36 3.17
CA VAL A 98 16.59 -1.40 2.54
C VAL A 98 17.68 -1.57 3.59
N GLU A 99 17.61 -0.84 4.70
CA GLU A 99 18.55 -0.99 5.82
C GLU A 99 18.57 -2.44 6.34
N ALA A 100 17.40 -3.01 6.64
CA ALA A 100 17.29 -4.37 7.14
C ALA A 100 17.86 -5.41 6.15
N CYS A 101 17.66 -5.20 4.84
CA CYS A 101 18.24 -6.05 3.80
C CYS A 101 19.77 -5.92 3.73
N LEU A 102 20.30 -4.70 3.76
CA LEU A 102 21.76 -4.46 3.72
C LEU A 102 22.45 -5.06 4.95
N ALA A 103 21.89 -4.87 6.14
CA ALA A 103 22.43 -5.43 7.38
C ALA A 103 22.43 -6.97 7.36
N SER A 104 21.37 -7.58 6.82
CA SER A 104 21.23 -9.06 6.78
C SER A 104 22.08 -9.73 5.70
N CYS A 105 22.34 -9.05 4.58
CA CYS A 105 23.03 -9.65 3.43
C CYS A 105 24.51 -9.26 3.30
N LEU A 106 24.92 -8.09 3.80
CA LEU A 106 26.25 -7.52 3.53
C LEU A 106 27.04 -7.14 4.80
N GLU A 107 26.53 -7.46 6.00
CA GLU A 107 27.13 -7.11 7.31
C GLU A 107 27.57 -5.64 7.42
N TRP A 108 26.85 -4.75 6.71
CA TRP A 108 27.21 -3.34 6.63
C TRP A 108 26.88 -2.62 7.96
N PRO A 109 27.74 -1.72 8.49
CA PRO A 109 27.49 -1.07 9.76
C PRO A 109 26.24 -0.20 9.67
N THR A 110 25.22 -0.53 10.46
CA THR A 110 23.95 0.19 10.54
C THR A 110 24.10 1.62 11.12
N SER A 111 25.23 1.92 11.76
CA SER A 111 25.52 3.22 12.38
C SER A 111 25.69 4.39 11.40
N LEU A 112 26.14 4.13 10.17
CA LEU A 112 26.36 5.19 9.15
C LEU A 112 25.06 5.63 8.44
N CYS A 113 24.02 4.80 8.47
CA CYS A 113 22.75 5.08 7.79
C CYS A 113 21.76 5.86 8.70
N LEU A 114 21.78 5.60 10.01
CA LEU A 114 21.05 6.41 11.02
C LEU A 114 21.46 7.89 10.96
N PHE A 115 22.74 8.17 10.65
CA PHE A 115 23.25 9.54 10.47
C PHE A 115 22.60 10.28 9.29
N TRP A 116 22.16 9.57 8.23
CA TRP A 116 21.48 10.17 7.08
C TRP A 116 19.97 10.33 7.30
N TRP A 117 19.34 9.47 8.09
CA TRP A 117 17.91 9.54 8.41
C TRP A 117 17.58 10.71 9.36
N GLU A 118 18.45 10.98 10.34
CA GLU A 118 18.40 12.18 11.22
C GLU A 118 18.82 13.48 10.48
N ALA A 119 19.41 13.39 9.28
CA ALA A 119 19.83 14.57 8.51
C ALA A 119 18.73 15.11 7.57
N PHE A 120 17.66 14.34 7.33
CA PHE A 120 16.54 14.72 6.48
C PHE A 120 15.24 15.01 7.26
N PHE A 121 15.28 14.93 8.59
CA PHE A 121 14.22 15.37 9.51
C PHE A 121 14.79 16.12 10.71
#